data_AF-A0A3B8VP44-F1
#
_entry.id   AF-A0A3B8VP44-F1
#
_cell.length_a   1.000
_cell.length_b   1.000
_cell.length_c   1.000
_cell.angle_alpha   90.00
_cell.angle_beta   90.00
_cell.angle_gamma   90.00
#
_symmetry.space_group_name_H-M   'P 1'
#
loop_
_entity.id
_entity.type
_entity.pdbx_description
1 polymer ?
#
loop_
_entity_poly.entity_id
_entity_poly.type
_entity_poly.pdbx_seq_one_letter_code
_entity_poly.pdbx_strand_id
1 'polypeptide(L)'
;MLLKGRAPRHGEIIRLPTLARSLRTIAEDGADAFYKGDIAKKIASYVQSEGGWITEKDLSSHHSEFDEPIKTDYRGVTVWECPPNGQGIAALMALNIAEGFDLSGMGPQSADRYHYLIESMRLGYADALQFVADPRATDVPIDAMLSKEYATRRRNQIGKTAIEKVSYGMPGSNSDTVYLTVVDGQGNACSFINSLYQGFGSGLIVPETGIALQNRGALFSLDPSHPNYLEGGKRPYQTIIPAMASRDDELWLSFGVMSGFQQPQGHLQVISNMVDFGMNPQTALDALRFSVDVQNTGAVRVEDDLDPEIVAELRRRGHKVSVIEGYNRALFGGGQVISRDPETGVLMAGSEPRKDGSAVGW
;
A
#
# COMPACT_ATOMS: atom_id res chain seq x y z
N MET A 1 -17.23 14.41 -12.27
CA MET A 1 -16.72 15.81 -12.15
C MET A 1 -16.05 16.22 -13.47
N LEU A 2 -16.83 16.53 -14.52
CA LEU A 2 -16.28 16.87 -15.84
C LEU A 2 -16.40 18.37 -16.12
N LEU A 3 -15.34 18.97 -16.68
CA LEU A 3 -15.33 20.36 -17.09
C LEU A 3 -16.00 20.49 -18.46
N LYS A 4 -17.21 21.07 -18.50
CA LYS A 4 -18.02 21.22 -19.72
C LYS A 4 -18.23 19.90 -20.49
N GLY A 5 -18.48 18.81 -19.75
CA GLY A 5 -18.73 17.48 -20.33
C GLY A 5 -17.50 16.68 -20.74
N ARG A 6 -16.27 17.17 -20.50
CA ARG A 6 -15.02 16.44 -20.77
C ARG A 6 -14.05 16.46 -19.59
N ALA A 7 -12.98 15.67 -19.66
CA ALA A 7 -11.84 15.83 -18.77
C ALA A 7 -11.22 17.25 -18.93
N PRO A 8 -10.71 17.87 -17.85
CA PRO A 8 -9.88 19.08 -17.94
C PRO A 8 -8.61 18.81 -18.78
N ARG A 9 -8.08 19.86 -19.41
CA ARG A 9 -6.75 19.86 -20.04
C ARG A 9 -5.71 20.41 -19.06
N HIS A 10 -4.44 20.11 -19.30
CA HIS A 10 -3.34 20.74 -18.58
C HIS A 10 -3.48 22.28 -18.61
N GLY A 11 -3.33 22.92 -17.44
CA GLY A 11 -3.52 24.36 -17.26
C GLY A 11 -4.97 24.85 -17.09
N GLU A 12 -6.00 24.01 -17.25
CA GLU A 12 -7.38 24.44 -17.03
C GLU A 12 -7.79 24.43 -15.54
N ILE A 13 -8.27 25.58 -15.06
CA ILE A 13 -8.76 25.73 -13.69
C ILE A 13 -10.09 24.99 -13.52
N ILE A 14 -10.09 23.91 -12.74
CA ILE A 14 -11.31 23.29 -12.20
C ILE A 14 -11.73 23.98 -10.90
N ARG A 15 -13.05 24.05 -10.65
CA ARG A 15 -13.62 24.48 -9.36
C ARG A 15 -14.70 23.50 -8.94
N LEU A 16 -14.68 23.07 -7.68
CA LEU A 16 -15.64 22.12 -7.10
C LEU A 16 -16.47 22.80 -5.99
N PRO A 17 -17.28 23.83 -6.30
CA PRO A 17 -17.97 24.64 -5.28
C PRO A 17 -18.99 23.85 -4.45
N THR A 18 -19.46 22.71 -4.95
CA THR A 18 -20.35 21.78 -4.25
C THR A 18 -19.59 21.04 -3.15
N LEU A 19 -18.48 20.37 -3.49
CA LEU A 19 -17.60 19.69 -2.53
C LEU A 19 -17.02 20.68 -1.50
N ALA A 20 -16.69 21.91 -1.92
CA ALA A 20 -16.22 22.96 -1.03
C ALA A 20 -17.26 23.42 0.01
N ARG A 21 -18.57 23.23 -0.24
CA ARG A 21 -19.60 23.42 0.79
C ARG A 21 -19.61 22.25 1.77
N SER A 22 -19.63 21.01 1.29
CA SER A 22 -19.61 19.83 2.17
C SER A 22 -18.37 19.78 3.06
N LEU A 23 -17.19 20.10 2.52
CA LEU A 23 -15.95 20.20 3.32
C LEU A 23 -16.03 21.32 4.37
N ARG A 24 -16.69 22.44 4.08
CA ARG A 24 -16.92 23.50 5.07
C ARG A 24 -17.86 23.04 6.18
N THR A 25 -18.99 22.41 5.84
CA THR A 25 -19.91 21.84 6.84
C THR A 25 -19.21 20.84 7.75
N ILE A 26 -18.34 19.98 7.22
CA ILE A 26 -17.55 19.03 8.03
C ILE A 26 -16.53 19.74 8.94
N ALA A 27 -15.99 20.89 8.53
CA ALA A 27 -15.06 21.68 9.33
C ALA A 27 -15.75 22.56 10.39
N GLU A 28 -17.00 22.96 10.15
CA GLU A 28 -17.81 23.79 11.06
C GLU A 28 -18.59 22.95 12.08
N ASP A 29 -19.22 21.85 11.63
CA ASP A 29 -20.10 20.99 12.44
C ASP A 29 -19.45 19.64 12.83
N GLY A 30 -18.23 19.37 12.36
CA GLY A 30 -17.48 18.14 12.66
C GLY A 30 -17.94 16.89 11.91
N ALA A 31 -17.45 15.73 12.35
CA ALA A 31 -17.69 14.44 11.70
C ALA A 31 -19.18 14.04 11.68
N ASP A 32 -19.96 14.43 12.69
CA ASP A 32 -21.38 14.08 12.78
C ASP A 32 -22.21 14.69 11.65
N ALA A 33 -21.79 15.82 11.06
CA ALA A 33 -22.46 16.35 9.87
C ALA A 33 -22.27 15.47 8.62
N PHE A 34 -21.18 14.70 8.53
CA PHE A 34 -20.96 13.70 7.49
C PHE A 34 -21.75 12.40 7.76
N TYR A 35 -21.64 11.85 8.97
CA TYR A 35 -22.14 10.50 9.29
C TYR A 35 -23.59 10.46 9.79
N LYS A 36 -24.13 11.58 10.30
CA LYS A 36 -25.48 11.67 10.89
C LYS A 36 -26.30 12.86 10.35
N GLY A 37 -25.65 13.83 9.70
CA GLY A 37 -26.27 15.02 9.10
C GLY A 37 -26.87 14.82 7.70
N ASP A 38 -27.19 15.94 7.02
CA ASP A 38 -27.78 15.96 5.66
C ASP A 38 -26.92 15.24 4.61
N ILE A 39 -25.59 15.22 4.80
CA ILE A 39 -24.66 14.49 3.93
C ILE A 39 -24.95 12.98 3.97
N ALA A 40 -25.16 12.39 5.15
CA ALA A 40 -25.48 10.97 5.29
C ALA A 40 -26.78 10.61 4.56
N LYS A 41 -27.81 11.46 4.71
CA LYS A 41 -29.12 11.31 4.07
C LYS A 41 -29.02 11.29 2.56
N LYS A 42 -28.21 12.21 2.00
CA LYS A 42 -27.96 12.31 0.56
C LYS A 42 -27.13 11.15 0.03
N ILE A 43 -26.12 10.67 0.77
CA ILE A 43 -25.37 9.47 0.42
C ILE A 43 -26.31 8.25 0.36
N ALA A 44 -27.05 7.98 1.43
CA ALA A 44 -27.93 6.81 1.53
C ALA A 44 -29.05 6.84 0.47
N SER A 45 -29.75 7.97 0.34
CA SER A 45 -30.83 8.13 -0.64
C SER A 45 -30.34 7.94 -2.08
N TYR A 46 -29.16 8.49 -2.41
CA TYR A 46 -28.60 8.35 -3.75
C TYR A 46 -28.16 6.91 -4.04
N VAL A 47 -27.41 6.29 -3.13
CA VAL A 47 -26.96 4.89 -3.30
C VAL A 47 -28.15 3.94 -3.46
N GLN A 48 -29.23 4.13 -2.69
CA GLN A 48 -30.44 3.33 -2.81
C GLN A 48 -31.20 3.58 -4.12
N SER A 49 -31.21 4.82 -4.64
CA SER A 49 -31.81 5.12 -5.95
C SER A 49 -31.08 4.46 -7.12
N GLU A 50 -29.78 4.18 -6.97
CA GLU A 50 -28.93 3.42 -7.90
C GLU A 50 -28.94 1.90 -7.58
N GLY A 51 -29.81 1.44 -6.66
CA GLY A 51 -29.98 0.02 -6.31
C GLY A 51 -28.99 -0.56 -5.29
N GLY A 52 -28.13 0.27 -4.69
CA GLY A 52 -27.15 -0.12 -3.67
C GLY A 52 -27.72 -0.17 -2.24
N TRP A 53 -26.92 -0.69 -1.30
CA TRP A 53 -27.39 -1.11 0.03
C TRP A 53 -27.05 -0.18 1.20
N ILE A 54 -26.33 0.93 0.98
CA ILE A 54 -25.91 1.84 2.07
C ILE A 54 -27.13 2.58 2.64
N THR A 55 -27.30 2.56 3.95
CA THR A 55 -28.35 3.26 4.70
C THR A 55 -27.80 4.37 5.60
N GLU A 56 -28.67 5.26 6.08
CA GLU A 56 -28.33 6.21 7.15
C GLU A 56 -27.84 5.51 8.42
N LYS A 57 -28.30 4.26 8.67
CA LYS A 57 -27.88 3.47 9.85
C LYS A 57 -26.42 3.01 9.72
N ASP A 58 -25.99 2.60 8.53
CA ASP A 58 -24.61 2.14 8.30
C ASP A 58 -23.62 3.31 8.45
N LEU A 59 -24.02 4.50 7.97
CA LEU A 59 -23.25 5.73 8.13
C LEU A 59 -23.22 6.20 9.59
N SER A 60 -24.36 6.23 10.28
CA SER A 60 -24.44 6.75 11.66
C SER A 60 -23.91 5.80 12.74
N SER A 61 -23.69 4.52 12.41
CA SER A 61 -23.03 3.53 13.29
C SER A 61 -21.53 3.38 13.04
N HIS A 62 -21.00 4.00 11.98
CA HIS A 62 -19.57 4.04 11.71
C HIS A 62 -18.80 4.83 12.78
N HIS A 63 -17.64 4.29 13.14
CA HIS A 63 -16.62 4.95 13.95
C HIS A 63 -15.24 4.49 13.47
N SER A 64 -14.21 5.28 13.76
CA SER A 64 -12.81 4.88 13.60
C SER A 64 -12.38 4.02 14.79
N GLU A 65 -11.61 2.98 14.51
CA GLU A 65 -10.96 2.12 15.50
C GLU A 65 -9.50 2.62 15.69
N PHE A 66 -8.92 2.43 16.88
CA PHE A 66 -7.50 2.69 17.16
C PHE A 66 -6.85 1.34 17.45
N ASP A 67 -6.15 0.80 16.45
CA ASP A 67 -5.60 -0.56 16.49
C ASP A 67 -4.10 -0.57 16.83
N GLU A 68 -3.64 -1.63 17.50
CA GLU A 68 -2.21 -1.84 17.78
C GLU A 68 -1.47 -2.21 16.48
N PRO A 69 -0.36 -1.54 16.12
CA PRO A 69 0.38 -1.82 14.89
C PRO A 69 1.10 -3.17 14.95
N ILE A 70 1.06 -3.92 13.84
CA ILE A 70 1.87 -5.13 13.67
C ILE A 70 3.28 -4.75 13.24
N LYS A 71 4.27 -5.56 13.62
CA LYS A 71 5.68 -5.22 13.40
C LYS A 71 6.58 -6.41 13.14
N THR A 72 7.76 -6.14 12.60
CA THR A 72 8.85 -7.12 12.59
C THR A 72 10.22 -6.43 12.59
N ASP A 73 11.24 -7.08 13.17
CA ASP A 73 12.62 -6.62 13.01
C ASP A 73 13.16 -7.03 11.63
N TYR A 74 13.87 -6.11 10.99
CA TYR A 74 14.67 -6.36 9.80
C TYR A 74 16.09 -5.82 10.04
N ARG A 75 16.99 -6.69 10.50
CA ARG A 75 18.40 -6.38 10.80
C ARG A 75 18.61 -5.26 11.83
N GLY A 76 17.84 -5.22 12.91
CA GLY A 76 17.92 -4.16 13.93
C GLY A 76 17.13 -2.89 13.60
N VAL A 77 16.20 -2.98 12.64
CA VAL A 77 15.18 -1.96 12.37
C VAL A 77 13.82 -2.58 12.55
N THR A 78 13.03 -2.09 13.51
CA THR A 78 11.64 -2.54 13.64
C THR A 78 10.78 -1.78 12.63
N VAL A 79 10.18 -2.50 11.69
CA VAL A 79 9.24 -1.97 10.70
C VAL A 79 7.81 -2.24 11.19
N TRP A 80 6.96 -1.21 11.10
CA TRP A 80 5.60 -1.18 11.65
C TRP A 80 4.58 -0.91 10.53
N GLU A 81 3.45 -1.59 10.61
CA GLU A 81 2.37 -1.59 9.63
C GLU A 81 1.00 -1.66 10.35
N CYS A 82 -0.07 -1.21 9.70
CA CYS A 82 -1.42 -1.45 10.21
C CYS A 82 -1.77 -2.96 10.22
N PRO A 83 -2.52 -3.45 11.23
CA PRO A 83 -2.97 -4.83 11.31
C PRO A 83 -3.96 -5.21 10.18
N PRO A 84 -4.28 -6.52 10.03
CA PRO A 84 -5.48 -6.98 9.35
C PRO A 84 -6.72 -6.16 9.77
N ASN A 85 -7.62 -5.78 8.87
CA ASN A 85 -7.76 -6.20 7.48
C ASN A 85 -6.78 -5.53 6.49
N GLY A 86 -5.86 -4.68 6.95
CA GLY A 86 -4.79 -4.11 6.13
C GLY A 86 -3.76 -5.14 5.66
N GLN A 87 -3.12 -4.84 4.53
CA GLN A 87 -2.18 -5.75 3.87
C GLN A 87 -0.73 -5.71 4.36
N GLY A 88 -0.38 -4.82 5.29
CA GLY A 88 1.02 -4.45 5.57
C GLY A 88 1.86 -5.63 6.07
N ILE A 89 1.18 -6.62 6.65
CA ILE A 89 1.72 -7.93 6.99
C ILE A 89 2.48 -8.59 5.81
N ALA A 90 2.08 -8.38 4.56
CA ALA A 90 2.79 -8.89 3.37
C ALA A 90 4.20 -8.29 3.22
N ALA A 91 4.38 -7.01 3.58
CA ALA A 91 5.69 -6.34 3.56
C ALA A 91 6.60 -6.92 4.64
N LEU A 92 6.09 -7.01 5.88
CA LEU A 92 6.79 -7.59 7.02
C LEU A 92 7.20 -9.06 6.77
N MET A 93 6.31 -9.84 6.15
CA MET A 93 6.60 -11.22 5.77
C MET A 93 7.67 -11.31 4.68
N ALA A 94 7.60 -10.48 3.64
CA ALA A 94 8.62 -10.45 2.61
C ALA A 94 9.98 -9.99 3.14
N LEU A 95 10.01 -9.03 4.08
CA LEU A 95 11.21 -8.62 4.82
C LEU A 95 11.80 -9.78 5.62
N ASN A 96 10.99 -10.50 6.41
CA ASN A 96 11.44 -11.68 7.16
C ASN A 96 11.95 -12.81 6.26
N ILE A 97 11.38 -13.02 5.08
CA ILE A 97 11.89 -13.99 4.11
C ILE A 97 13.22 -13.48 3.52
N ALA A 98 13.28 -12.21 3.11
CA ALA A 98 14.45 -11.59 2.48
C ALA A 98 15.68 -11.46 3.40
N GLU A 99 15.47 -11.28 4.70
CA GLU A 99 16.52 -11.11 5.74
C GLU A 99 17.57 -12.24 5.74
N GLY A 100 17.18 -13.47 5.42
CA GLY A 100 18.08 -14.62 5.38
C GLY A 100 18.98 -14.70 4.13
N PHE A 101 18.96 -13.68 3.26
CA PHE A 101 19.89 -13.54 2.15
C PHE A 101 20.86 -12.37 2.38
N ASP A 102 22.09 -12.54 1.92
CA ASP A 102 23.11 -11.48 1.86
C ASP A 102 22.80 -10.54 0.68
N LEU A 103 21.82 -9.66 0.85
CA LEU A 103 21.42 -8.70 -0.18
C LEU A 103 22.50 -7.63 -0.42
N SER A 104 23.21 -7.20 0.63
CA SER A 104 24.25 -6.18 0.51
C SER A 104 25.43 -6.67 -0.35
N GLY A 105 25.86 -7.93 -0.16
CA GLY A 105 26.84 -8.60 -1.01
C GLY A 105 26.41 -8.81 -2.47
N MET A 106 25.11 -8.77 -2.78
CA MET A 106 24.59 -8.87 -4.15
C MET A 106 24.59 -7.54 -4.92
N GLY A 107 24.79 -6.40 -4.25
CA GLY A 107 24.71 -5.07 -4.85
C GLY A 107 23.28 -4.53 -5.06
N PRO A 108 23.11 -3.20 -5.16
CA PRO A 108 21.80 -2.54 -5.02
C PRO A 108 20.84 -2.77 -6.19
N GLN A 109 21.34 -2.92 -7.40
CA GLN A 109 20.53 -3.20 -8.59
C GLN A 109 21.19 -4.36 -9.35
N SER A 110 20.87 -5.59 -8.95
CA SER A 110 21.40 -6.81 -9.55
C SER A 110 20.31 -7.87 -9.69
N ALA A 111 20.51 -8.79 -10.63
CA ALA A 111 19.55 -9.86 -10.89
C ALA A 111 19.42 -10.85 -9.72
N ASP A 112 20.47 -11.03 -8.91
CA ASP A 112 20.38 -11.82 -7.68
C ASP A 112 19.52 -11.11 -6.64
N ARG A 113 19.80 -9.84 -6.31
CA ARG A 113 18.97 -9.06 -5.37
C ARG A 113 17.50 -9.05 -5.81
N TYR A 114 17.24 -8.75 -7.08
CA TYR A 114 15.89 -8.70 -7.62
C TYR A 114 15.22 -10.08 -7.60
N HIS A 115 15.90 -11.16 -7.96
CA HIS A 115 15.35 -12.52 -7.86
C HIS A 115 14.91 -12.86 -6.43
N TYR A 116 15.76 -12.64 -5.43
CA TYR A 116 15.42 -12.96 -4.05
C TYR A 116 14.32 -12.06 -3.48
N LEU A 117 14.30 -10.76 -3.80
CA LEU A 117 13.20 -9.87 -3.40
C LEU A 117 11.89 -10.18 -4.12
N ILE A 118 11.91 -10.49 -5.42
CA ILE A 118 10.72 -10.90 -6.19
C ILE A 118 10.14 -12.19 -5.61
N GLU A 119 10.95 -13.22 -5.36
CA GLU A 119 10.43 -14.49 -4.81
C GLU A 119 10.01 -14.35 -3.33
N SER A 120 10.72 -13.55 -2.53
CA SER A 120 10.29 -13.23 -1.15
C SER A 120 8.96 -12.48 -1.13
N MET A 121 8.73 -11.56 -2.07
CA MET A 121 7.47 -10.83 -2.20
C MET A 121 6.35 -11.70 -2.82
N ARG A 122 6.68 -12.58 -3.79
CA ARG A 122 5.73 -13.58 -4.31
C ARG A 122 5.30 -14.55 -3.23
N LEU A 123 6.19 -14.96 -2.33
CA LEU A 123 5.82 -15.76 -1.16
C LEU A 123 5.05 -14.92 -0.14
N GLY A 124 5.50 -13.71 0.18
CA GLY A 124 4.80 -12.75 1.06
C GLY A 124 3.44 -12.26 0.54
N TYR A 125 3.11 -12.48 -0.74
CA TYR A 125 1.79 -12.32 -1.38
C TYR A 125 1.11 -13.64 -1.76
N ALA A 126 1.81 -14.75 -1.66
CA ALA A 126 1.21 -16.06 -1.41
C ALA A 126 1.05 -16.28 0.12
N ASP A 127 1.33 -15.23 0.89
CA ASP A 127 0.91 -14.89 2.24
C ASP A 127 0.02 -13.58 2.17
N ALA A 128 -0.90 -13.25 3.11
CA ALA A 128 -1.92 -12.17 3.16
C ALA A 128 -3.44 -12.40 2.81
N LEU A 129 -4.04 -12.01 1.66
CA LEU A 129 -5.51 -12.02 1.33
C LEU A 129 -6.34 -13.28 1.67
N GLN A 130 -5.81 -14.48 1.45
CA GLN A 130 -6.46 -15.79 1.63
C GLN A 130 -6.78 -16.06 3.10
N PHE A 131 -6.19 -15.28 4.03
CA PHE A 131 -6.42 -15.35 5.47
C PHE A 131 -6.69 -13.96 6.11
N VAL A 132 -6.12 -12.88 5.58
CA VAL A 132 -6.41 -11.49 5.98
C VAL A 132 -7.83 -11.14 5.53
N ALA A 133 -8.71 -10.98 6.52
CA ALA A 133 -10.06 -10.45 6.39
C ALA A 133 -10.30 -9.46 7.54
N ASP A 134 -11.56 -9.03 7.75
CA ASP A 134 -11.93 -8.25 8.94
C ASP A 134 -11.67 -9.09 10.21
N PRO A 135 -10.75 -8.67 11.12
CA PRO A 135 -10.44 -9.43 12.33
C PRO A 135 -11.66 -9.57 13.27
N ARG A 136 -12.68 -8.72 13.07
CA ARG A 136 -13.97 -8.76 13.79
C ARG A 136 -14.88 -9.92 13.33
N ALA A 137 -14.52 -10.61 12.24
CA ALA A 137 -15.27 -11.72 11.64
C ALA A 137 -14.40 -12.95 11.29
N THR A 138 -13.08 -12.88 11.45
CA THR A 138 -12.14 -13.93 11.05
C THR A 138 -10.91 -13.89 11.96
N ASP A 139 -10.52 -15.05 12.49
CA ASP A 139 -9.24 -15.19 13.19
C ASP A 139 -8.09 -15.18 12.17
N VAL A 140 -7.24 -14.13 12.22
CA VAL A 140 -6.11 -13.96 11.31
C VAL A 140 -4.82 -14.31 12.08
N PRO A 141 -4.03 -15.32 11.66
CA PRO A 141 -2.96 -15.89 12.47
C PRO A 141 -1.65 -15.06 12.43
N ILE A 142 -1.73 -13.79 12.79
CA ILE A 142 -0.69 -12.75 12.65
C ILE A 142 0.67 -13.21 13.17
N ASP A 143 0.74 -13.70 14.41
CA ASP A 143 2.01 -14.11 15.04
C ASP A 143 2.67 -15.28 14.28
N ALA A 144 1.87 -16.22 13.79
CA ALA A 144 2.36 -17.34 13.00
C ALA A 144 2.86 -16.88 11.63
N MET A 145 2.15 -15.94 10.99
CA MET A 145 2.57 -15.30 9.74
C MET A 145 3.91 -14.56 9.90
N LEU A 146 4.09 -13.82 10.99
CA LEU A 146 5.29 -13.01 11.23
C LEU A 146 6.46 -13.75 11.89
N SER A 147 6.26 -14.99 12.37
CA SER A 147 7.32 -15.79 12.99
C SER A 147 8.53 -16.04 12.06
N LYS A 148 9.75 -15.90 12.59
CA LYS A 148 11.01 -16.12 11.84
C LYS A 148 11.16 -17.59 11.40
N GLU A 149 10.52 -18.52 12.11
CA GLU A 149 10.40 -19.94 11.80
C GLU A 149 9.49 -20.18 10.59
N TYR A 150 8.38 -19.46 10.47
CA TYR A 150 7.55 -19.51 9.26
C TYR A 150 8.26 -18.87 8.07
N ALA A 151 8.85 -17.69 8.25
CA ALA A 151 9.64 -17.04 7.22
C ALA A 151 10.78 -17.93 6.69
N THR A 152 11.47 -18.67 7.58
CA THR A 152 12.50 -19.64 7.17
C THR A 152 11.92 -20.82 6.39
N ARG A 153 10.74 -21.34 6.77
CA ARG A 153 10.03 -22.38 6.00
C ARG A 153 9.57 -21.91 4.62
N ARG A 154 9.28 -20.62 4.43
CA ARG A 154 8.99 -20.01 3.12
C ARG A 154 10.28 -19.75 2.34
N ARG A 155 11.32 -19.19 2.95
CA ARG A 155 12.64 -18.94 2.35
C ARG A 155 13.25 -20.18 1.70
N ASN A 156 13.11 -21.34 2.34
CA ASN A 156 13.58 -22.63 1.83
C ASN A 156 12.88 -23.11 0.53
N GLN A 157 11.85 -22.39 0.04
CA GLN A 157 11.17 -22.65 -1.24
C GLN A 157 11.82 -21.84 -2.39
N ILE A 158 12.66 -20.85 -2.09
CA ILE A 158 13.32 -20.00 -3.09
C ILE A 158 14.61 -20.68 -3.57
N GLY A 159 14.64 -21.07 -4.84
CA GLY A 159 15.82 -21.60 -5.50
C GLY A 159 16.67 -20.53 -6.19
N LYS A 160 17.45 -20.93 -7.21
CA LYS A 160 18.13 -20.01 -8.15
C LYS A 160 17.28 -19.63 -9.37
N THR A 161 16.08 -20.18 -9.46
CA THR A 161 15.10 -20.00 -10.54
C THR A 161 13.76 -19.60 -9.94
N ALA A 162 12.95 -18.88 -10.71
CA ALA A 162 11.61 -18.48 -10.31
C ALA A 162 10.73 -19.72 -10.04
N ILE A 163 9.93 -19.67 -8.97
CA ILE A 163 8.96 -20.72 -8.64
C ILE A 163 7.86 -20.72 -9.71
N GLU A 164 7.70 -21.82 -10.45
CA GLU A 164 6.74 -21.95 -11.56
C GLU A 164 5.29 -21.76 -11.10
N LYS A 165 4.93 -22.38 -9.97
CA LYS A 165 3.63 -22.29 -9.30
C LYS A 165 3.85 -21.91 -7.85
N VAL A 166 3.78 -20.62 -7.56
CA VAL A 166 3.81 -20.15 -6.17
C VAL A 166 2.49 -20.54 -5.52
N SER A 167 2.52 -21.58 -4.68
CA SER A 167 1.41 -21.90 -3.79
C SER A 167 1.37 -20.89 -2.65
N TYR A 168 0.16 -20.57 -2.21
CA TYR A 168 0.02 -20.03 -0.87
C TYR A 168 0.56 -21.02 0.17
N GLY A 169 1.20 -20.47 1.20
CA GLY A 169 1.19 -21.15 2.49
C GLY A 169 -0.16 -20.86 3.16
N MET A 170 -0.28 -21.06 4.46
CA MET A 170 -1.49 -20.64 5.18
C MET A 170 -1.69 -19.08 5.34
N PRO A 171 -1.36 -18.21 4.34
CA PRO A 171 -1.90 -16.81 4.28
C PRO A 171 -2.38 -16.07 2.93
N GLY A 172 -1.84 -16.18 1.69
CA GLY A 172 -1.96 -15.40 0.38
C GLY A 172 -2.79 -14.11 -0.08
N SER A 173 -2.12 -12.95 -0.37
CA SER A 173 -2.34 -11.81 -1.36
C SER A 173 -2.64 -10.32 -0.93
N ASN A 174 -2.98 -9.37 -1.85
CA ASN A 174 -2.47 -7.95 -1.99
C ASN A 174 -3.52 -6.86 -2.49
N SER A 175 -3.32 -5.50 -2.42
CA SER A 175 -4.01 -4.38 -3.23
C SER A 175 -3.60 -2.86 -2.96
N ASP A 176 -4.24 -1.79 -3.55
CA ASP A 176 -3.78 -0.34 -3.76
C ASP A 176 -4.38 0.87 -2.94
N THR A 177 -3.60 1.94 -2.59
CA THR A 177 -4.01 3.33 -2.11
C THR A 177 -2.95 4.49 -2.27
N VAL A 178 -3.35 5.76 -2.03
CA VAL A 178 -2.60 7.05 -2.08
C VAL A 178 -2.15 7.57 -0.69
N TYR A 179 -0.93 8.13 -0.57
CA TYR A 179 -0.17 8.35 0.69
C TYR A 179 0.38 9.79 0.87
N LEU A 180 0.57 10.21 2.12
CA LEU A 180 1.36 11.38 2.53
C LEU A 180 2.05 11.15 3.90
N THR A 181 3.12 11.88 4.18
CA THR A 181 3.85 11.83 5.46
C THR A 181 4.15 13.23 5.99
N VAL A 182 4.13 13.39 7.30
CA VAL A 182 4.58 14.60 8.03
C VAL A 182 5.36 14.16 9.26
N VAL A 183 6.49 14.83 9.55
CA VAL A 183 7.21 14.72 10.82
C VAL A 183 7.54 16.15 11.28
N ASP A 184 7.38 16.44 12.58
CA ASP A 184 7.67 17.76 13.15
C ASP A 184 8.98 17.79 13.97
N GLY A 185 9.41 19.01 14.35
CA GLY A 185 10.61 19.23 15.16
C GLY A 185 10.52 18.78 16.62
N GLN A 186 9.39 18.24 17.07
CA GLN A 186 9.24 17.58 18.38
C GLN A 186 9.37 16.05 18.26
N GLY A 187 9.41 15.51 17.03
CA GLY A 187 9.45 14.07 16.76
C GLY A 187 8.08 13.44 16.55
N ASN A 188 6.98 14.21 16.52
CA ASN A 188 5.66 13.68 16.16
C ASN A 188 5.68 13.29 14.67
N ALA A 189 5.23 12.07 14.35
CA ALA A 189 5.11 11.59 12.97
C ALA A 189 3.67 11.21 12.63
N CYS A 190 3.28 11.47 11.39
CA CYS A 190 2.03 11.01 10.80
C CYS A 190 2.33 10.36 9.45
N SER A 191 2.10 9.05 9.38
CA SER A 191 2.11 8.24 8.17
C SER A 191 0.64 8.04 7.80
N PHE A 192 0.16 8.63 6.69
CA PHE A 192 -1.28 8.73 6.40
C PHE A 192 -1.61 8.33 4.97
N ILE A 193 -2.69 7.55 4.79
CA ILE A 193 -3.00 6.89 3.53
C ILE A 193 -4.54 6.84 3.31
N ASN A 194 -5.04 7.28 2.15
CA ASN A 194 -6.48 7.28 1.85
C ASN A 194 -6.79 7.14 0.34
N SER A 195 -7.86 6.39 -0.01
CA SER A 195 -8.28 6.22 -1.42
C SER A 195 -9.70 5.68 -1.53
N LEU A 196 -10.33 6.00 -2.66
CA LEU A 196 -11.61 5.48 -3.14
C LEU A 196 -11.53 4.03 -3.70
N TYR A 197 -10.40 3.36 -3.52
CA TYR A 197 -9.93 2.18 -4.26
C TYR A 197 -9.53 2.51 -5.71
N GLN A 198 -10.40 2.35 -6.70
CA GLN A 198 -10.03 2.49 -8.12
C GLN A 198 -10.26 3.91 -8.65
N GLY A 199 -9.26 4.79 -8.52
CA GLY A 199 -9.29 6.14 -9.11
C GLY A 199 -10.41 7.01 -8.55
N PHE A 200 -11.46 7.28 -9.34
CA PHE A 200 -12.69 7.96 -8.88
C PHE A 200 -13.65 7.05 -8.10
N GLY A 201 -13.21 5.84 -7.70
CA GLY A 201 -13.99 4.86 -6.96
C GLY A 201 -15.06 4.22 -7.84
N SER A 202 -16.31 4.27 -7.38
CA SER A 202 -17.47 3.75 -8.11
C SER A 202 -17.88 4.62 -9.31
N GLY A 203 -17.29 5.81 -9.46
CA GLY A 203 -17.75 6.82 -10.40
C GLY A 203 -19.02 7.56 -9.97
N LEU A 204 -19.77 7.03 -9.00
CA LEU A 204 -20.91 7.69 -8.36
C LEU A 204 -20.44 8.92 -7.59
N ILE A 205 -21.07 10.06 -7.87
CA ILE A 205 -20.81 11.33 -7.20
C ILE A 205 -22.14 11.81 -6.65
N VAL A 206 -22.25 11.86 -5.33
CA VAL A 206 -23.50 12.15 -4.62
C VAL A 206 -24.00 13.55 -5.01
N PRO A 207 -25.25 13.68 -5.51
CA PRO A 207 -25.86 14.96 -5.83
C PRO A 207 -25.83 15.94 -4.65
N GLU A 208 -25.75 17.23 -4.97
CA GLU A 208 -25.68 18.36 -4.02
C GLU A 208 -24.49 18.42 -3.04
N THR A 209 -23.79 17.31 -2.79
CA THR A 209 -22.56 17.26 -1.97
C THR A 209 -21.29 17.25 -2.81
N GLY A 210 -21.31 16.61 -3.99
CA GLY A 210 -20.14 16.46 -4.84
C GLY A 210 -19.09 15.46 -4.32
N ILE A 211 -19.45 14.65 -3.32
CA ILE A 211 -18.61 13.59 -2.76
C ILE A 211 -18.60 12.40 -3.73
N ALA A 212 -17.41 11.95 -4.13
CA ALA A 212 -17.24 10.70 -4.89
C ALA A 212 -17.22 9.49 -3.94
N LEU A 213 -17.91 8.41 -4.31
CA LEU A 213 -18.03 7.21 -3.47
C LEU A 213 -16.98 6.16 -3.84
N GLN A 214 -16.32 5.58 -2.82
CA GLN A 214 -15.37 4.48 -3.00
C GLN A 214 -16.03 3.22 -3.59
N ASN A 215 -15.29 2.42 -4.36
CA ASN A 215 -15.72 1.07 -4.78
C ASN A 215 -15.00 -0.05 -4.00
N ARG A 216 -14.52 0.25 -2.79
CA ARG A 216 -13.72 -0.64 -1.94
C ARG A 216 -14.33 -2.03 -1.70
N GLY A 217 -15.66 -2.16 -1.71
CA GLY A 217 -16.36 -3.44 -1.62
C GLY A 217 -16.02 -4.44 -2.75
N ALA A 218 -15.47 -3.98 -3.88
CA ALA A 218 -14.97 -4.84 -4.96
C ALA A 218 -13.70 -5.64 -4.60
N LEU A 219 -13.24 -5.56 -3.34
CA LEU A 219 -12.18 -6.41 -2.77
C LEU A 219 -12.72 -7.55 -1.90
N PHE A 220 -14.03 -7.66 -1.69
CA PHE A 220 -14.60 -8.89 -1.14
C PHE A 220 -14.49 -10.05 -2.16
N SER A 221 -14.29 -11.26 -1.65
CA SER A 221 -14.52 -12.49 -2.41
C SER A 221 -16.03 -12.77 -2.53
N LEU A 222 -16.41 -13.40 -3.64
CA LEU A 222 -17.75 -13.97 -3.85
C LEU A 222 -17.77 -15.50 -3.66
N ASP A 223 -16.64 -16.11 -3.30
CA ASP A 223 -16.54 -17.51 -2.85
C ASP A 223 -16.92 -17.60 -1.36
N PRO A 224 -18.01 -18.31 -0.99
CA PRO A 224 -18.45 -18.44 0.41
C PRO A 224 -17.48 -19.20 1.33
N SER A 225 -16.46 -19.87 0.77
CA SER A 225 -15.42 -20.56 1.56
C SER A 225 -14.21 -19.66 1.88
N HIS A 226 -14.12 -18.48 1.25
CA HIS A 226 -12.98 -17.59 1.41
C HIS A 226 -13.16 -16.68 2.64
N PRO A 227 -12.17 -16.51 3.55
CA PRO A 227 -12.37 -15.74 4.79
C PRO A 227 -12.81 -14.29 4.56
N ASN A 228 -12.32 -13.66 3.50
CA ASN A 228 -12.78 -12.34 3.02
C ASN A 228 -14.04 -12.42 2.10
N TYR A 229 -15.00 -13.32 2.37
CA TYR A 229 -16.31 -13.34 1.69
C TYR A 229 -17.16 -12.09 2.02
N LEU A 230 -18.00 -11.66 1.08
CA LEU A 230 -18.93 -10.54 1.19
C LEU A 230 -20.04 -10.80 2.24
N GLU A 231 -19.99 -10.07 3.35
CA GLU A 231 -20.99 -10.17 4.44
C GLU A 231 -21.36 -8.77 4.98
N GLY A 232 -22.56 -8.64 5.55
CA GLY A 232 -23.05 -7.37 6.11
C GLY A 232 -22.27 -6.91 7.34
N GLY A 233 -21.92 -5.62 7.41
CA GLY A 233 -21.17 -5.01 8.52
C GLY A 233 -19.66 -5.31 8.55
N LYS A 234 -19.21 -6.29 7.77
CA LYS A 234 -17.81 -6.68 7.58
C LYS A 234 -17.06 -5.63 6.77
N ARG A 235 -15.75 -5.49 6.98
CA ARG A 235 -14.85 -4.72 6.11
C ARG A 235 -14.23 -5.65 5.05
N PRO A 236 -14.18 -5.25 3.76
CA PRO A 236 -13.42 -5.99 2.76
C PRO A 236 -11.93 -5.93 3.08
N TYR A 237 -11.14 -6.86 2.54
CA TYR A 237 -9.68 -6.77 2.55
C TYR A 237 -9.20 -5.35 2.22
N GLN A 238 -8.33 -4.81 3.08
CA GLN A 238 -7.86 -3.45 2.98
C GLN A 238 -6.43 -3.35 2.44
N THR A 239 -6.30 -2.29 1.65
CA THR A 239 -5.17 -2.06 0.78
C THR A 239 -4.23 -1.03 1.36
N ILE A 240 -4.79 -0.15 2.19
CA ILE A 240 -4.17 1.08 2.65
C ILE A 240 -3.12 0.68 3.68
N ILE A 241 -1.85 1.03 3.44
CA ILE A 241 -0.79 0.77 4.40
C ILE A 241 0.10 2.00 4.64
N PRO A 242 -0.12 2.73 5.75
CA PRO A 242 0.85 3.68 6.25
C PRO A 242 1.90 2.91 7.05
N ALA A 243 3.18 3.11 6.76
CA ALA A 243 4.26 2.44 7.47
C ALA A 243 5.13 3.43 8.27
N MET A 244 5.76 2.90 9.31
CA MET A 244 6.83 3.58 10.05
C MET A 244 7.94 2.58 10.34
N ALA A 245 9.13 3.07 10.68
CA ALA A 245 10.20 2.23 11.20
C ALA A 245 10.93 2.92 12.36
N SER A 246 11.34 2.13 13.35
CA SER A 246 12.11 2.57 14.51
C SER A 246 13.46 1.86 14.61
N ARG A 247 14.39 2.50 15.33
CA ARG A 247 15.67 1.94 15.77
C ARG A 247 15.81 2.24 17.25
N ASP A 248 16.15 1.24 18.05
CA ASP A 248 16.22 1.37 19.52
C ASP A 248 14.95 2.01 20.13
N ASP A 249 13.79 1.59 19.59
CA ASP A 249 12.42 2.12 19.83
C ASP A 249 12.17 3.61 19.50
N GLU A 250 13.19 4.36 19.06
CA GLU A 250 13.06 5.74 18.55
C GLU A 250 12.63 5.82 17.08
N LEU A 251 11.91 6.90 16.71
CA LEU A 251 11.49 7.15 15.33
C LEU A 251 12.70 7.31 14.39
N TRP A 252 12.81 6.40 13.42
CA TRP A 252 13.79 6.48 12.33
C TRP A 252 13.15 6.87 10.99
N LEU A 253 11.94 6.38 10.68
CA LEU A 253 11.32 6.52 9.36
C LEU A 253 9.79 6.66 9.44
N SER A 254 9.21 7.59 8.68
CA SER A 254 7.78 7.66 8.35
C SER A 254 7.65 7.60 6.82
N PHE A 255 7.04 6.54 6.29
CA PHE A 255 7.11 6.23 4.86
C PHE A 255 5.90 5.45 4.34
N GLY A 256 5.71 5.55 3.02
CA GLY A 256 4.71 4.78 2.30
C GLY A 256 4.93 4.90 0.80
N VAL A 257 4.67 3.81 0.06
CA VAL A 257 4.83 3.77 -1.40
C VAL A 257 3.49 3.43 -2.04
N MET A 258 2.77 4.44 -2.51
CA MET A 258 1.44 4.33 -3.14
C MET A 258 1.37 3.33 -4.31
N SER A 259 0.16 3.16 -4.86
CA SER A 259 -0.07 2.84 -6.28
C SER A 259 0.16 1.40 -6.71
N GLY A 260 -0.43 0.49 -5.97
CA GLY A 260 -0.94 -0.70 -6.61
C GLY A 260 -1.19 -1.79 -5.62
N PHE A 261 -1.37 -2.95 -6.23
CA PHE A 261 -0.84 -4.23 -5.78
C PHE A 261 0.72 -4.19 -5.67
N GLN A 262 1.27 -3.05 -5.22
CA GLN A 262 2.65 -2.57 -5.25
C GLN A 262 3.10 -2.04 -3.89
N GLN A 263 2.20 -1.60 -2.99
CA GLN A 263 2.58 -0.92 -1.74
C GLN A 263 3.57 -1.77 -0.89
N PRO A 264 3.28 -3.03 -0.49
CA PRO A 264 4.27 -3.90 0.16
C PRO A 264 5.54 -4.14 -0.63
N GLN A 265 5.48 -4.22 -1.97
CA GLN A 265 6.68 -4.35 -2.81
C GLN A 265 7.56 -3.10 -2.70
N GLY A 266 6.94 -1.92 -2.67
CA GLY A 266 7.60 -0.64 -2.47
C GLY A 266 8.16 -0.51 -1.06
N HIS A 267 7.44 -0.96 -0.03
CA HIS A 267 7.90 -0.94 1.36
C HIS A 267 9.11 -1.84 1.56
N LEU A 268 9.05 -3.08 1.06
CA LEU A 268 10.17 -4.02 0.98
C LEU A 268 11.39 -3.41 0.27
N GLN A 269 11.18 -2.80 -0.91
CA GLN A 269 12.26 -2.21 -1.71
C GLN A 269 12.87 -0.98 -1.02
N VAL A 270 12.07 -0.08 -0.44
CA VAL A 270 12.56 1.12 0.27
C VAL A 270 13.31 0.75 1.56
N ILE A 271 12.75 -0.14 2.40
CA ILE A 271 13.45 -0.61 3.60
C ILE A 271 14.77 -1.30 3.22
N SER A 272 14.76 -2.20 2.24
CA SER A 272 16.00 -2.86 1.78
C SER A 272 17.00 -1.85 1.19
N ASN A 273 16.56 -0.84 0.43
CA ASN A 273 17.42 0.23 -0.09
C ASN A 273 18.11 1.02 1.05
N MET A 274 17.36 1.38 2.10
CA MET A 274 17.87 2.19 3.21
C MET A 274 18.67 1.36 4.24
N VAL A 275 18.33 0.08 4.45
CA VAL A 275 18.98 -0.80 5.45
C VAL A 275 20.14 -1.59 4.86
N ASP A 276 19.98 -2.29 3.73
CA ASP A 276 21.05 -3.12 3.17
C ASP A 276 22.14 -2.30 2.45
N PHE A 277 21.82 -1.07 2.00
CA PHE A 277 22.72 -0.23 1.19
C PHE A 277 22.92 1.19 1.73
N GLY A 278 22.35 1.54 2.88
CA GLY A 278 22.54 2.86 3.51
C GLY A 278 22.04 4.06 2.69
N MET A 279 21.08 3.84 1.78
CA MET A 279 20.56 4.92 0.93
C MET A 279 19.79 5.97 1.76
N ASN A 280 19.96 7.25 1.41
CA ASN A 280 19.12 8.34 1.91
C ASN A 280 17.69 8.26 1.33
N PRO A 281 16.70 8.98 1.90
CA PRO A 281 15.30 8.94 1.44
C PRO A 281 15.09 9.14 -0.06
N GLN A 282 15.77 10.09 -0.70
CA GLN A 282 15.57 10.35 -2.13
C GLN A 282 16.19 9.25 -2.97
N THR A 283 17.44 8.87 -2.72
CA THR A 283 18.11 7.79 -3.45
C THR A 283 17.39 6.44 -3.30
N ALA A 284 16.79 6.17 -2.14
CA ALA A 284 15.97 4.97 -1.91
C ALA A 284 14.65 4.98 -2.70
N LEU A 285 14.12 6.16 -3.05
CA LEU A 285 12.96 6.32 -3.93
C LEU A 285 13.31 6.33 -5.42
N ASP A 286 14.45 6.93 -5.78
CA ASP A 286 14.92 7.02 -7.16
C ASP A 286 15.24 5.64 -7.75
N ALA A 287 15.87 4.77 -6.94
CA ALA A 287 16.24 3.40 -7.29
C ALA A 287 15.13 2.64 -8.03
N LEU A 288 15.50 1.91 -9.08
CA LEU A 288 14.55 1.28 -9.99
C LEU A 288 13.85 0.11 -9.31
N ARG A 289 12.57 -0.06 -9.65
CA ARG A 289 11.69 -1.00 -8.94
C ARG A 289 11.23 -2.15 -9.82
N PHE A 290 10.92 -3.26 -9.17
CA PHE A 290 10.06 -4.30 -9.73
C PHE A 290 8.61 -4.15 -9.24
N SER A 291 7.68 -4.78 -9.95
CA SER A 291 6.28 -4.95 -9.54
C SER A 291 5.73 -6.29 -10.05
N VAL A 292 5.33 -7.17 -9.15
CA VAL A 292 4.70 -8.47 -9.46
C VAL A 292 3.18 -8.31 -9.64
N ASP A 293 2.66 -8.80 -10.76
CA ASP A 293 1.22 -8.98 -11.01
C ASP A 293 0.70 -10.25 -10.32
N VAL A 294 0.32 -10.12 -9.05
CA VAL A 294 -0.26 -11.24 -8.27
C VAL A 294 -1.75 -11.46 -8.49
N GLN A 295 -2.44 -10.58 -9.23
CA GLN A 295 -3.86 -10.74 -9.52
C GLN A 295 -4.14 -11.65 -10.71
N ASN A 296 -3.25 -11.70 -11.71
CA ASN A 296 -3.55 -12.35 -12.99
C ASN A 296 -2.45 -13.33 -13.43
N THR A 297 -1.29 -12.83 -13.86
CA THR A 297 -0.36 -13.61 -14.72
C THR A 297 0.88 -14.13 -14.01
N GLY A 298 1.17 -13.60 -12.81
CA GLY A 298 2.47 -13.76 -12.13
C GLY A 298 3.61 -13.08 -12.86
N ALA A 299 3.33 -12.12 -13.77
CA ALA A 299 4.36 -11.39 -14.49
C ALA A 299 5.14 -10.43 -13.58
N VAL A 300 6.41 -10.28 -13.87
CA VAL A 300 7.29 -9.29 -13.23
C VAL A 300 7.40 -8.10 -14.15
N ARG A 301 7.00 -6.93 -13.68
CA ARG A 301 7.25 -5.65 -14.33
C ARG A 301 8.56 -5.08 -13.79
N VAL A 302 9.36 -4.47 -14.65
CA VAL A 302 10.58 -3.71 -14.31
C VAL A 302 10.62 -2.42 -15.10
N GLU A 303 11.33 -1.42 -14.60
CA GLU A 303 11.55 -0.15 -15.29
C GLU A 303 12.49 -0.26 -16.50
N ASP A 304 12.41 0.72 -17.39
CA ASP A 304 13.13 0.84 -18.66
C ASP A 304 14.60 1.26 -18.52
N ASP A 305 14.95 2.02 -17.49
CA ASP A 305 16.34 2.38 -17.15
C ASP A 305 17.19 1.19 -16.62
N LEU A 306 16.60 0.00 -16.45
CA LEU A 306 17.28 -1.17 -15.88
C LEU A 306 18.19 -1.84 -16.90
N ASP A 307 19.40 -2.23 -16.47
CA ASP A 307 20.38 -2.93 -17.31
C ASP A 307 19.74 -4.13 -18.04
N PRO A 308 19.77 -4.17 -19.39
CA PRO A 308 19.22 -5.27 -20.18
C PRO A 308 19.75 -6.65 -19.81
N GLU A 309 20.98 -6.77 -19.28
CA GLU A 309 21.53 -8.05 -18.80
C GLU A 309 20.84 -8.52 -17.51
N ILE A 310 20.41 -7.60 -16.63
CA ILE A 310 19.56 -7.94 -15.47
C ILE A 310 18.20 -8.46 -15.94
N VAL A 311 17.61 -7.82 -16.95
CA VAL A 311 16.33 -8.24 -17.55
C VAL A 311 16.47 -9.61 -18.23
N ALA A 312 17.57 -9.85 -18.95
CA ALA A 312 17.88 -11.13 -19.57
C ALA A 312 18.12 -12.24 -18.53
N GLU A 313 18.85 -11.94 -17.45
CA GLU A 313 19.14 -12.89 -16.37
C GLU A 313 17.87 -13.30 -15.61
N LEU A 314 16.99 -12.34 -15.28
CA LEU A 314 15.70 -12.65 -14.66
C LEU A 314 14.85 -13.55 -15.58
N ARG A 315 14.81 -13.27 -16.89
CA ARG A 315 14.15 -14.15 -17.87
C ARG A 315 14.80 -15.54 -17.95
N ARG A 316 16.14 -15.63 -17.90
CA ARG A 316 16.89 -16.90 -17.86
C ARG A 316 16.60 -17.73 -16.61
N ARG A 317 16.28 -17.07 -15.49
CA ARG A 317 15.80 -17.71 -14.25
C ARG A 317 14.32 -18.13 -14.30
N GLY A 318 13.59 -17.83 -15.37
CA GLY A 318 12.19 -18.21 -15.55
C GLY A 318 11.16 -17.12 -15.22
N HIS A 319 11.59 -15.90 -14.87
CA HIS A 319 10.66 -14.79 -14.62
C HIS A 319 10.01 -14.32 -15.92
N LYS A 320 8.68 -14.14 -15.90
CA LYS A 320 7.92 -13.54 -17.00
C LYS A 320 8.10 -12.02 -16.99
N VAL A 321 9.28 -11.54 -17.40
CA VAL A 321 9.64 -10.11 -17.28
C VAL A 321 9.13 -9.27 -18.45
N SER A 322 8.30 -8.28 -18.15
CA SER A 322 7.92 -7.17 -19.03
C SER A 322 8.61 -5.88 -18.59
N VAL A 323 9.23 -5.16 -19.52
CA VAL A 323 9.74 -3.79 -19.28
C VAL A 323 8.57 -2.80 -19.42
N ILE A 324 8.51 -1.78 -18.58
CA ILE A 324 7.44 -0.77 -18.55
C ILE A 324 8.05 0.62 -18.74
N GLU A 325 7.71 1.24 -19.87
CA GLU A 325 8.38 2.45 -20.38
C GLU A 325 7.62 3.75 -20.08
N GLY A 326 8.38 4.83 -19.86
CA GLY A 326 7.87 6.21 -19.81
C GLY A 326 6.79 6.44 -18.75
N TYR A 327 5.69 7.13 -19.11
CA TYR A 327 4.63 7.50 -18.16
C TYR A 327 3.97 6.30 -17.46
N ASN A 328 4.05 5.10 -18.04
CA ASN A 328 3.52 3.88 -17.39
C ASN A 328 4.32 3.48 -16.15
N ARG A 329 5.52 4.04 -15.92
CA ARG A 329 6.32 3.84 -14.70
C ARG A 329 5.62 4.35 -13.43
N ALA A 330 4.57 5.17 -13.55
CA ALA A 330 3.66 5.50 -12.46
C ALA A 330 3.02 4.26 -11.78
N LEU A 331 3.04 3.09 -12.44
CA LEU A 331 2.64 1.79 -11.88
C LEU A 331 3.62 1.22 -10.81
N PHE A 332 4.88 1.69 -10.75
CA PHE A 332 5.87 1.22 -9.77
C PHE A 332 5.79 1.92 -8.41
N GLY A 333 4.90 2.88 -8.28
CA GLY A 333 4.49 3.38 -6.98
C GLY A 333 4.37 4.88 -6.92
N GLY A 334 4.22 5.37 -5.69
CA GLY A 334 4.40 6.78 -5.36
C GLY A 334 4.93 6.90 -3.94
N GLY A 335 6.25 6.91 -3.79
CA GLY A 335 6.89 7.02 -2.48
C GLY A 335 6.87 8.44 -1.92
N GLN A 336 6.62 8.56 -0.63
CA GLN A 336 7.02 9.72 0.18
C GLN A 336 7.71 9.17 1.43
N VAL A 337 8.86 9.75 1.78
CA VAL A 337 9.72 9.24 2.86
C VAL A 337 10.24 10.42 3.66
N ILE A 338 10.09 10.40 4.98
CA ILE A 338 10.83 11.26 5.90
C ILE A 338 11.58 10.36 6.88
N SER A 339 12.92 10.48 6.90
CA SER A 339 13.76 9.86 7.92
C SER A 339 14.20 10.90 8.96
N ARG A 340 14.23 10.50 10.23
CA ARG A 340 14.81 11.27 11.32
C ARG A 340 16.15 10.68 11.71
N ASP A 341 17.17 11.52 11.78
CA ASP A 341 18.44 11.17 12.41
C ASP A 341 18.26 11.14 13.95
N PRO A 342 18.59 10.04 14.64
CA PRO A 342 18.28 9.88 16.07
C PRO A 342 19.24 10.66 16.98
N GLU A 343 20.47 10.94 16.56
CA GLU A 343 21.47 11.66 17.37
C GLU A 343 21.27 13.18 17.32
N THR A 344 20.94 13.69 16.14
CA THR A 344 20.84 15.14 15.86
C THR A 344 19.40 15.65 15.76
N GLY A 345 18.42 14.76 15.58
CA GLY A 345 17.02 15.09 15.32
C GLY A 345 16.76 15.63 13.90
N VAL A 346 17.77 15.68 13.02
CA VAL A 346 17.63 16.24 11.67
C VAL A 346 16.67 15.40 10.82
N LEU A 347 15.73 16.09 10.16
CA LEU A 347 14.79 15.47 9.22
C LEU A 347 15.36 15.53 7.80
N MET A 348 15.36 14.39 7.11
CA MET A 348 15.66 14.27 5.68
C MET A 348 14.44 13.70 4.97
N ALA A 349 14.04 14.30 3.85
CA ALA A 349 12.83 13.94 3.13
C ALA A 349 13.09 13.65 1.66
N GLY A 350 12.33 12.73 1.08
CA GLY A 350 12.36 12.39 -0.33
C GLY A 350 10.96 12.20 -0.91
N SER A 351 10.77 12.59 -2.16
CA SER A 351 9.51 12.50 -2.92
C SER A 351 9.72 11.68 -4.19
N GLU A 352 8.71 10.91 -4.59
CA GLU A 352 8.66 10.15 -5.83
C GLU A 352 9.05 11.00 -7.07
N PRO A 353 10.07 10.61 -7.88
CA PRO A 353 10.34 11.25 -9.16
C PRO A 353 9.36 10.83 -10.28
N ARG A 354 8.67 9.69 -10.15
CA ARG A 354 7.73 9.13 -11.14
C ARG A 354 6.35 9.81 -11.14
N LYS A 355 6.08 10.78 -10.25
CA LYS A 355 4.76 11.44 -10.06
C LYS A 355 4.94 12.88 -9.58
N ASP A 356 3.96 13.75 -9.86
CA ASP A 356 3.91 15.08 -9.27
C ASP A 356 3.83 14.99 -7.73
N GLY A 357 4.80 15.60 -7.05
CA GLY A 357 4.97 15.55 -5.59
C GLY A 357 6.06 16.52 -5.13
N SER A 358 6.23 16.68 -3.82
CA SER A 358 7.27 17.55 -3.27
C SER A 358 7.58 17.20 -1.82
N ALA A 359 8.87 17.19 -1.47
CA ALA A 359 9.35 17.22 -0.10
C ALA A 359 9.63 18.68 0.30
N VAL A 360 9.01 19.16 1.38
CA VAL A 360 9.09 20.56 1.83
C VAL A 360 9.34 20.59 3.34
N GLY A 361 10.33 21.37 3.77
CA GLY A 361 10.60 21.69 5.18
C GLY A 361 10.13 23.11 5.54
N TRP A 362 10.04 23.38 6.84
CA TRP A 362 9.69 24.67 7.44
C TRP A 362 10.60 24.94 8.64
#